data_AF-D7E212-F1
#
_entry.id   AF-D7E212-F1
#
_cell.length_a   1.000
_cell.length_b   1.000
_cell.length_c   1.000
_cell.angle_alpha   90.00
_cell.angle_beta   90.00
_cell.angle_gamma   90.00
#
_symmetry.space_group_name_H-M   'P 1'
#
loop_
_entity.id
_entity.type
_entity.pdbx_description
1 polymer ?
#
loop_
_entity_poly.entity_id
_entity_poly.type
_entity_poly.pdbx_seq_one_letter_code
_entity_poly.pdbx_strand_id
1 'polypeptide(L)' 'MRIEELHLQNFRGFRELKLDLPPDLAVFIGVNGSGKSSILDRIAIFLSRFISILNQTVKRDSSLHLSEDHININATDGN' A
#
# COMPACT_ATOMS: atom_id res chain seq x y z
N MET A 1 7.36 3.55 -8.75
CA MET A 1 6.31 4.28 -8.01
C MET A 1 6.91 5.58 -7.49
N ARG A 2 6.20 6.70 -7.63
CA ARG A 2 6.62 8.03 -7.12
C ARG A 2 5.44 8.66 -6.38
N ILE A 3 5.71 9.35 -5.27
CA ILE A 3 4.71 10.16 -4.55
C ILE A 3 4.89 11.60 -5.02
N GLU A 4 3.85 12.17 -5.63
CA GLU A 4 3.87 13.55 -6.13
C GLU A 4 3.27 14.52 -5.12
N GLU A 5 2.27 14.07 -4.36
CA GLU A 5 1.57 14.89 -3.39
C GLU A 5 1.29 14.07 -2.12
N LEU A 6 1.49 14.68 -0.96
CA LEU A 6 1.24 14.08 0.34
C LEU A 6 0.22 14.92 1.12
N HIS A 7 -0.94 14.31 1.39
CA HIS A 7 -2.00 14.90 2.21
C HIS A 7 -2.13 14.16 3.53
N LEU A 8 -1.86 14.85 4.64
CA LEU A 8 -2.08 14.35 5.99
C LEU A 8 -3.18 15.14 6.68
N GLN A 9 -4.09 14.42 7.34
CA GLN A 9 -5.16 15.00 8.15
C GLN A 9 -5.15 14.37 9.53
N ASN A 10 -5.29 15.19 10.57
CA ASN A 10 -5.39 14.78 11.98
C ASN A 10 -4.31 13.76 12.40
N PHE A 11 -3.05 14.00 12.06
CA PHE A 11 -1.94 13.09 12.33
C PHE A 11 -0.78 13.79 13.03
N ARG A 12 -0.42 13.32 14.24
CA ARG A 12 0.77 13.71 15.02
C ARG A 12 1.15 15.20 14.93
N GLY A 13 0.25 16.07 15.39
CA GLY A 13 0.45 17.52 15.42
C GLY A 13 0.04 18.26 14.15
N PHE A 14 -0.28 17.54 13.06
CA PHE A 14 -0.87 18.13 11.86
C PHE A 14 -2.39 17.99 11.88
N ARG A 15 -3.12 19.10 11.95
CA ARG A 15 -4.56 19.12 11.64
C ARG A 15 -4.79 18.89 10.15
N GLU A 16 -4.03 19.61 9.33
CA GLU A 16 -3.96 19.45 7.87
C GLU A 16 -2.54 19.78 7.41
N LEU A 17 -2.00 18.96 6.51
CA LEU A 17 -0.72 19.19 5.83
C LEU A 17 -0.87 18.73 4.38
N LYS A 18 -0.58 19.63 3.43
CA LYS A 18 -0.52 19.34 2.00
C LYS A 18 0.86 19.71 1.50
N LEU A 19 1.53 18.77 0.83
CA LEU A 19 2.88 18.94 0.33
C LEU A 19 2.98 18.41 -1.09
N ASP A 20 3.45 19.25 -2.00
CA ASP A 20 3.92 18.83 -3.31
C ASP A 20 5.39 18.39 -3.18
N LEU A 21 5.68 17.16 -3.60
CA LEU A 21 7.01 16.58 -3.54
C LEU A 21 7.72 16.78 -4.89
N PRO A 22 8.94 17.35 -4.89
CA PRO A 22 9.71 17.49 -6.11
C PRO A 22 10.09 16.12 -6.69
N PRO A 23 10.36 16.04 -8.00
CA PRO A 23 10.64 14.76 -8.67
C PRO A 23 11.94 14.09 -8.20
N ASP A 24 12.91 14.86 -7.70
CA ASP A 24 14.26 14.37 -7.41
C ASP A 24 14.51 14.20 -5.91
N LEU A 25 14.59 15.31 -5.15
CA LEU A 25 14.95 15.30 -3.74
C LEU A 25 14.06 16.24 -2.93
N ALA A 26 13.34 15.68 -1.96
CA ALA A 26 12.64 16.44 -0.94
C ALA A 26 13.50 16.50 0.34
N VAL A 27 13.77 17.71 0.84
CA VAL A 27 14.50 17.92 2.10
C VAL A 27 13.58 18.57 3.13
N PHE A 28 13.31 17.87 4.23
CA PHE A 28 12.50 18.39 5.34
C PHE A 28 13.38 19.03 6.41
N ILE A 29 13.28 20.35 6.58
CA ILE A 29 14.07 21.14 7.54
C ILE A 29 13.16 21.72 8.62
N GLY A 30 13.63 21.77 9.86
CA GLY A 30 12.91 22.37 10.97
C GLY A 30 13.44 21.92 12.33
N VAL A 31 13.01 22.57 13.40
CA VAL A 31 13.41 22.24 14.78
C VAL A 31 12.87 20.89 15.24
N ASN A 32 13.47 20.29 16.27
CA ASN A 32 12.94 19.05 16.86
C ASN A 32 11.49 19.24 17.29
N GLY A 33 10.66 18.21 17.07
CA GLY A 33 9.22 18.29 17.32
C GLY A 33 8.39 18.96 16.21
N SER A 34 9.00 19.54 15.16
CA SER A 34 8.27 20.17 14.05
C SER A 34 7.51 19.20 13.13
N GLY A 35 7.50 17.90 13.43
CA GLY A 35 6.76 16.89 12.67
C GLY A 35 7.48 16.23 11.50
N LYS A 36 8.78 16.49 11.29
CA LYS A 36 9.59 15.85 10.22
C LYS A 36 9.54 14.31 10.28
N SER A 37 9.81 13.73 11.44
CA SER A 37 9.72 12.27 11.62
C SER A 37 8.29 11.76 11.42
N SER A 38 7.27 12.53 11.81
CA SER A 38 5.87 12.18 11.58
C SER A 38 5.54 12.06 10.08
N ILE A 39 6.07 12.96 9.24
CA ILE A 39 5.90 12.88 7.78
C ILE A 39 6.50 11.58 7.24
N LEU A 40 7.75 11.28 7.60
CA LEU A 40 8.45 10.06 7.16
C LEU A 40 7.77 8.79 7.66
N ASP A 41 7.34 8.75 8.92
CA ASP A 41 6.60 7.63 9.50
C ASP A 41 5.32 7.34 8.72
N ARG A 42 4.58 8.40 8.33
CA ARG A 42 3.31 8.23 7.63
C ARG A 42 3.51 7.70 6.21
N ILE A 43 4.56 8.17 5.51
CA ILE A 43 4.98 7.63 4.22
C ILE A 43 5.34 6.14 4.37
N ALA A 44 6.15 5.78 5.37
CA ALA A 44 6.55 4.39 5.60
C ALA A 44 5.34 3.47 5.85
N ILE A 45 4.41 3.88 6.73
CA ILE A 45 3.18 3.13 7.01
C ILE A 45 2.32 2.98 5.75
N PHE A 46 2.19 4.06 4.96
CA PHE A 46 1.43 4.02 3.71
C PHE A 46 2.02 3.02 2.72
N LEU A 47 3.33 3.10 2.47
CA LEU A 47 4.02 2.20 1.55
C LEU A 47 3.95 0.74 2.01
N SER A 48 4.11 0.47 3.30
CA SER A 48 3.98 -0.88 3.86
C SER A 48 2.60 -1.48 3.59
N ARG A 49 1.52 -0.72 3.82
CA ARG A 49 0.15 -1.17 3.53
C ARG A 49 -0.09 -1.34 2.04
N PHE A 50 0.38 -0.40 1.22
CA PHE A 50 0.23 -0.46 -0.23
C PHE A 50 0.87 -1.72 -0.81
N ILE A 51 2.12 -2.02 -0.44
CA ILE A 51 2.83 -3.22 -0.87
C ILE A 51 2.11 -4.49 -0.38
N SER A 52 1.61 -4.51 0.86
CA SER A 52 0.85 -5.64 1.39
C SER A 52 -0.42 -5.93 0.57
N ILE A 53 -1.14 -4.88 0.14
CA ILE A 53 -2.33 -5.02 -0.71
C ILE A 53 -1.93 -5.56 -2.09
N LEU A 54 -0.89 -5.00 -2.71
CA LEU A 54 -0.40 -5.48 -4.00
C LEU A 54 -0.01 -6.97 -3.97
N ASN A 55 0.67 -7.41 -2.92
CA ASN A 55 1.07 -8.80 -2.76
C ASN A 55 -0.14 -9.74 -2.57
N GLN A 56 -1.20 -9.28 -1.92
CA GLN A 56 -2.45 -10.04 -1.79
C GLN A 56 -3.19 -10.17 -3.12
N THR A 57 -3.20 -9.12 -3.94
CA THR A 57 -3.82 -9.18 -5.28
C THR A 57 -3.09 -10.14 -6.20
N VAL A 58 -1.75 -10.15 -6.18
CA VAL A 58 -0.94 -11.09 -6.97
C VAL A 58 -1.18 -12.53 -6.52
N LYS A 59 -1.26 -12.80 -5.21
CA LYS A 59 -1.55 -14.16 -4.70
C LYS A 59 -2.92 -14.68 -5.13
N ARG A 60 -3.95 -13.82 -5.17
CA ARG A 60 -5.28 -14.21 -5.63
C ARG A 60 -5.30 -14.63 -7.09
N ASP A 61 -4.59 -13.90 -7.95
CA ASP A 61 -4.49 -14.21 -9.37
C ASP A 61 -3.82 -15.58 -9.61
N SER A 62 -2.74 -15.86 -8.88
CA SER A 62 -2.05 -17.16 -8.94
C SER A 62 -2.81 -18.33 -8.28
N SER A 63 -3.84 -18.06 -7.48
CA SER A 63 -4.63 -19.10 -6.79
C SER A 63 -5.73 -19.74 -7.66
N LEU A 64 -5.91 -19.27 -8.90
CA LEU A 64 -6.76 -19.90 -9.92
C LEU A 64 -5.99 -20.88 -10.82
N HIS A 65 -5.06 -21.65 -10.25
CA HIS A 65 -4.57 -22.85 -10.94
C HIS A 65 -5.64 -23.95 -10.84
N LEU A 66 -6.59 -23.92 -11.77
CA LEU A 66 -7.38 -25.09 -12.12
C LEU A 66 -6.41 -26.06 -12.82
N SER A 67 -6.07 -27.18 -12.17
CA SER A 67 -5.46 -28.31 -12.88
C SER A 67 -6.53 -29.03 -13.70
N GLU A 68 -6.12 -29.73 -14.75
CA GLU A 68 -7.05 -30.54 -15.57
C GLU A 68 -7.81 -31.57 -14.72
N ASP A 69 -7.24 -32.00 -13.59
CA ASP A 69 -7.85 -32.94 -12.64
C ASP A 69 -9.00 -32.34 -11.81
N HIS A 70 -9.19 -31.02 -11.82
CA HIS A 70 -10.25 -30.36 -11.05
C HIS A 70 -11.62 -30.39 -11.76
N ILE A 71 -11.72 -30.87 -13.01
CA ILE A 71 -13.00 -31.07 -13.70
C ILE A 71 -13.31 -32.57 -13.79
N ASN A 72 -14.10 -33.08 -12.85
CA ASN A 72 -14.64 -34.44 -12.94
C ASN A 72 -15.92 -34.47 -13.79
N ILE A 73 -15.79 -34.75 -15.09
CA ILE A 73 -16.94 -34.99 -15.99
C ILE A 73 -17.59 -36.37 -15.82
N ASN A 74 -17.01 -37.24 -15.00
CA ASN A 74 -17.48 -38.60 -14.73
C ASN A 74 -18.13 -38.72 -13.34
N ALA A 75 -18.66 -37.62 -12.78
CA ALA A 75 -19.46 -37.70 -11.57
C ALA A 75 -20.70 -38.54 -11.86
N THR A 76 -20.64 -39.82 -11.49
CA THR A 76 -21.81 -40.70 -11.51
C THR A 76 -22.71 -40.29 -10.35
N ASP A 77 -23.93 -39.85 -10.68
CA ASP A 77 -24.97 -39.57 -9.68
C ASP A 77 -25.14 -40.80 -8.79
N GLY A 78 -24.84 -40.63 -7.51
CA GLY A 78 -24.83 -41.71 -6.52
C GLY A 78 -26.18 -42.41 -6.46
N ASN A 79 -26.13 -43.74 -6.52
CA ASN A 79 -27.24 -44.64 -6.26
C ASN A 79 -27.36 -44.90 -4.75
#